data_AF-A0A430Q9B6-F1
#
_entry.id   AF-A0A430Q9B6-F1
#
_cell.length_a   1.000
_cell.length_b   1.000
_cell.length_c   1.000
_cell.angle_alpha   90.00
_cell.angle_beta   90.00
_cell.angle_gamma   90.00
#
_symmetry.space_group_name_H-M   'P 1'
#
loop_
_entity.id
_entity.type
_entity.pdbx_description
1 polymer ?
#
loop_
_entity_poly.entity_id
_entity_poly.type
_entity_poly.pdbx_seq_one_letter_code
_entity_poly.pdbx_strand_id
1 'polypeptide(L)'
;MFLGHMHAFLRNQLLMYTIFVINQDGETHFNRALLLNAGFIESKRVTNFDCFIFHDVDLLPEDDRNSYRCANQPRHLSVAVDKFNYRSSLPTIFGGAVAFTKKQFEKVGGFSNMYFGWGGEDDDLYARVVYHNYSVMRYPEEIARYRMIIHKKDPSNRSILNGMSFPILILKNSFL
;
A
#
# COMPACT_ATOMS: atom_id res chain seq x y z
N MET A 1 -8.61 6.60 -13.97
CA MET A 1 -9.52 6.57 -12.81
C MET A 1 -8.76 6.83 -11.52
N PHE A 2 -7.82 5.95 -11.12
CA PHE A 2 -7.04 6.08 -9.88
C PHE A 2 -6.41 7.45 -9.64
N LEU A 3 -5.57 7.95 -10.56
CA LEU A 3 -4.85 9.21 -10.36
C LEU A 3 -5.80 10.40 -10.12
N GLY A 4 -6.91 10.48 -10.84
CA GLY A 4 -7.89 11.57 -10.64
C GLY A 4 -8.53 11.51 -9.25
N HIS A 5 -8.92 10.31 -8.81
CA HIS A 5 -9.49 10.10 -7.48
C HIS A 5 -8.49 10.42 -6.37
N MET A 6 -7.30 9.82 -6.43
CA MET A 6 -6.25 10.03 -5.44
C MET A 6 -5.75 11.47 -5.41
N HIS A 7 -5.65 12.13 -6.57
CA HIS A 7 -5.18 13.52 -6.60
C HIS A 7 -6.17 14.46 -5.91
N ALA A 8 -7.48 14.27 -6.11
CA ALA A 8 -8.51 15.02 -5.39
C ALA A 8 -8.48 14.72 -3.89
N PHE A 9 -8.51 13.44 -3.53
CA PHE A 9 -8.49 12.95 -2.14
C PHE A 9 -7.29 13.47 -1.35
N LEU A 10 -6.07 13.35 -1.88
CA LEU A 10 -4.85 13.80 -1.20
C LEU A 10 -4.77 15.33 -1.08
N ARG A 11 -5.32 16.08 -2.04
CA ARG A 11 -5.41 17.55 -1.96
C ARG A 11 -6.41 17.99 -0.88
N ASN A 12 -7.53 17.29 -0.73
CA ASN A 12 -8.50 17.58 0.35
C ASN A 12 -7.87 17.41 1.74
N GLN A 13 -6.87 16.53 1.88
CA GLN A 13 -6.10 16.34 3.11
C GLN A 13 -4.93 17.33 3.28
N LEU A 14 -4.80 18.30 2.38
CA LEU A 14 -3.73 19.31 2.35
C LEU A 14 -2.34 18.66 2.44
N LEU A 15 -2.13 17.60 1.64
CA LEU A 15 -0.87 16.88 1.59
C LEU A 15 0.03 17.44 0.48
N MET A 16 1.31 17.60 0.82
CA MET A 16 2.37 17.65 -0.19
C MET A 16 2.79 16.23 -0.50
N TYR A 17 2.56 15.79 -1.74
CA TYR A 17 2.84 14.42 -2.13
C TYR A 17 3.41 14.31 -3.53
N THR A 18 3.99 13.15 -3.81
CA THR A 18 4.43 12.71 -5.13
C THR A 18 3.96 11.28 -5.34
N ILE A 19 3.34 11.00 -6.48
CA ILE A 19 2.89 9.65 -6.83
C ILE A 19 3.92 9.02 -7.76
N PHE A 20 4.50 7.89 -7.33
CA PHE A 20 5.38 7.06 -8.11
C PHE A 20 4.60 5.83 -8.58
N VAL A 21 4.53 5.65 -9.90
CA VAL A 21 3.99 4.43 -10.50
C VAL A 21 5.17 3.56 -10.90
N ILE A 22 5.33 2.40 -10.27
CA ILE A 22 6.47 1.52 -10.53
C ILE A 22 6.03 0.45 -11.51
N ASN A 23 6.63 0.46 -12.70
CA ASN A 23 6.30 -0.50 -13.76
C ASN A 23 7.29 -1.66 -13.76
N GLN A 24 6.80 -2.89 -13.85
CA GLN A 24 7.61 -4.07 -14.16
C GLN A 24 7.70 -4.20 -15.68
N ASP A 25 8.92 -4.36 -16.19
CA ASP A 25 9.17 -4.66 -17.59
C ASP A 25 9.53 -6.16 -17.76
N GLY A 26 9.28 -6.68 -18.97
CA GLY A 26 9.53 -8.07 -19.33
C GLY A 26 8.35 -9.03 -19.08
N GLU A 27 8.62 -10.32 -19.28
CA GLU A 27 7.60 -11.40 -19.28
C GLU A 27 7.62 -12.27 -18.01
N THR A 28 8.37 -11.87 -16.99
CA THR A 28 8.43 -12.59 -15.72
C THR A 28 7.14 -12.41 -14.92
N HIS A 29 6.87 -13.35 -14.01
CA HIS A 29 5.76 -13.23 -13.07
C HIS A 29 5.85 -11.90 -12.30
N PHE A 30 4.69 -11.30 -12.09
CA PHE A 30 4.59 -10.04 -11.38
C PHE A 30 5.08 -10.17 -9.94
N ASN A 31 5.89 -9.22 -9.47
CA ASN A 31 6.39 -9.20 -8.09
C ASN A 31 6.10 -7.85 -7.43
N ARG A 32 4.95 -7.77 -6.77
CA ARG A 32 4.44 -6.56 -6.12
C ARG A 32 5.43 -5.99 -5.09
N ALA A 33 5.85 -6.84 -4.17
CA ALA A 33 6.73 -6.49 -3.06
C ALA A 33 8.07 -5.92 -3.54
N LEU A 34 8.68 -6.57 -4.55
CA LEU A 34 9.94 -6.12 -5.14
C LEU A 34 9.80 -4.73 -5.74
N LEU A 35 8.72 -4.47 -6.47
CA LEU A 35 8.50 -3.15 -7.09
C LEU A 35 8.23 -2.07 -6.04
N LEU A 36 7.51 -2.39 -4.96
CA LEU A 36 7.30 -1.46 -3.83
C LEU A 36 8.64 -1.12 -3.15
N ASN A 37 9.51 -2.12 -2.95
CA ASN A 37 10.87 -1.91 -2.46
C ASN A 37 11.71 -1.05 -3.43
N ALA A 38 11.64 -1.32 -4.74
CA ALA A 38 12.33 -0.53 -5.76
C ALA A 38 11.86 0.92 -5.74
N GLY A 39 10.55 1.17 -5.65
CA GLY A 39 9.99 2.51 -5.50
C GLY A 39 10.49 3.22 -4.24
N PHE A 40 10.58 2.51 -3.12
CA PHE A 40 11.13 3.06 -1.87
C PHE A 40 12.58 3.51 -2.03
N ILE A 41 13.39 2.74 -2.76
CA ILE A 41 14.80 3.06 -3.01
C ILE A 41 14.92 4.24 -3.98
N GLU A 42 14.23 4.18 -5.12
CA GLU A 42 14.35 5.15 -6.20
C GLU A 42 13.81 6.52 -5.80
N SER A 43 12.74 6.56 -5.02
CA SER A 43 12.17 7.83 -4.60
C SER A 43 13.08 8.69 -3.73
N LYS A 44 14.02 8.08 -3.00
CA LYS A 44 15.04 8.79 -2.23
C LYS A 44 15.96 9.65 -3.10
N ARG A 45 16.04 9.38 -4.40
CA ARG A 45 16.81 10.18 -5.37
C ARG A 45 16.11 11.50 -5.73
N VAL A 46 14.80 11.60 -5.51
CA VAL A 46 14.03 12.82 -5.80
C VAL A 46 14.10 13.79 -4.64
N THR A 47 13.83 13.32 -3.42
CA THR A 47 13.84 14.12 -2.19
C THR A 47 13.80 13.20 -0.97
N ASN A 48 14.07 13.75 0.22
CA ASN A 48 13.95 13.01 1.47
C ASN A 48 12.51 12.99 1.99
N PHE A 49 11.72 12.03 1.48
CA PHE A 49 10.39 11.74 2.00
C PHE A 49 10.46 11.12 3.41
N ASP A 50 9.54 11.52 4.28
CA ASP A 50 9.46 11.03 5.66
C ASP A 50 8.36 9.97 5.86
N CYS A 51 7.38 9.94 4.95
CA CYS A 51 6.25 9.03 4.98
C CYS A 51 6.00 8.40 3.60
N PHE A 52 5.79 7.07 3.63
CA PHE A 52 5.68 6.21 2.46
C PHE A 52 4.36 5.45 2.54
N ILE A 53 3.50 5.62 1.53
CA ILE A 53 2.25 4.88 1.37
C ILE A 53 2.42 3.90 0.21
N PHE A 54 2.39 2.61 0.52
CA PHE A 54 2.42 1.52 -0.45
C PHE A 54 0.99 1.14 -0.78
N HIS A 55 0.63 1.12 -2.07
CA HIS A 55 -0.77 1.17 -2.47
C HIS A 55 -1.06 0.37 -3.75
N ASP A 56 -2.16 -0.40 -3.74
CA ASP A 56 -2.68 -1.05 -4.94
C ASP A 56 -3.44 -0.06 -5.83
N VAL A 57 -3.15 -0.03 -7.13
CA VAL A 57 -3.79 0.89 -8.08
C VAL A 57 -5.30 0.70 -8.25
N ASP A 58 -5.84 -0.44 -7.85
CA ASP A 58 -7.26 -0.75 -7.97
C ASP A 58 -8.06 -0.44 -6.69
N LEU A 59 -7.43 0.07 -5.63
CA LEU A 59 -8.09 0.46 -4.40
C LEU A 59 -8.30 1.98 -4.35
N LEU A 60 -9.51 2.43 -4.03
CA LEU A 60 -9.84 3.86 -3.92
C LEU A 60 -10.44 4.16 -2.54
N PRO A 61 -9.86 5.06 -1.72
CA PRO A 61 -10.42 5.43 -0.44
C PRO A 61 -11.75 6.18 -0.62
N GLU A 62 -12.72 5.93 0.25
CA GLU A 62 -14.06 6.53 0.14
C GLU A 62 -14.30 7.71 1.11
N ASP A 63 -13.45 7.88 2.13
CA ASP A 63 -13.65 8.85 3.20
C ASP A 63 -12.37 9.64 3.50
N ASP A 64 -12.45 10.97 3.35
CA ASP A 64 -11.33 11.90 3.55
C ASP A 64 -10.80 11.91 5.01
N ARG A 65 -11.55 11.35 5.97
CA ARG A 65 -11.09 11.14 7.36
C ARG A 65 -10.04 10.03 7.46
N ASN A 66 -9.92 9.17 6.45
CA ASN A 66 -8.85 8.17 6.38
C ASN A 66 -7.52 8.86 6.02
N SER A 67 -6.80 9.30 7.04
CA SER A 67 -5.57 10.08 6.88
C SER A 67 -4.44 9.32 6.19
N TYR A 68 -3.96 9.85 5.06
CA TYR A 68 -2.78 9.36 4.33
C TYR A 68 -1.50 9.97 4.91
N ARG A 69 -1.37 9.86 6.24
CA ARG A 69 -0.21 10.29 7.00
C ARG A 69 0.31 9.14 7.83
N CYS A 70 1.62 9.07 7.97
CA CYS A 70 2.28 8.10 8.82
C CYS A 70 2.07 8.47 10.30
N ALA A 71 2.19 7.47 11.16
CA ALA A 71 2.04 7.61 12.60
C ALA A 71 3.22 6.91 13.31
N ASN A 72 3.20 6.90 14.64
CA ASN A 72 4.22 6.24 15.46
C ASN A 72 4.25 4.71 15.26
N GLN A 73 3.17 4.15 14.71
CA GLN A 73 3.03 2.75 14.33
C GLN A 73 2.73 2.64 12.83
N PRO A 74 3.17 1.58 12.13
CA PRO A 74 2.72 1.29 10.77
C PRO A 74 1.19 1.26 10.69
N ARG A 75 0.63 1.81 9.61
CA ARG A 75 -0.82 1.97 9.47
C ARG A 75 -1.34 1.13 8.32
N HIS A 76 -2.42 0.39 8.57
CA HIS A 76 -3.20 -0.24 7.51
C HIS A 76 -4.36 0.69 7.14
N LEU A 77 -4.40 1.10 5.88
CA LEU A 77 -5.34 2.11 5.38
C LEU A 77 -6.60 1.45 4.82
N SER A 78 -6.48 0.33 4.10
CA SER A 78 -7.57 -0.37 3.42
C SER A 78 -8.23 -1.46 4.27
N VAL A 79 -8.80 -1.05 5.41
CA VAL A 79 -9.39 -1.99 6.38
C VAL A 79 -10.68 -2.65 5.86
N ALA A 80 -11.55 -1.87 5.21
CA ALA A 80 -12.86 -2.34 4.77
C ALA A 80 -13.04 -2.12 3.27
N VAL A 81 -12.92 -3.18 2.47
CA VAL A 81 -13.03 -3.09 0.99
C VAL A 81 -14.40 -3.60 0.52
N ASP A 82 -15.03 -2.89 -0.42
CA ASP A 82 -16.36 -3.19 -0.98
C ASP A 82 -16.52 -4.64 -1.49
N LYS A 83 -15.47 -5.18 -2.11
CA LYS A 83 -15.38 -6.56 -2.58
C LYS A 83 -15.59 -7.60 -1.48
N PHE A 84 -15.28 -7.25 -0.23
CA PHE A 84 -15.49 -8.08 0.95
C PHE A 84 -16.70 -7.62 1.77
N ASN A 85 -17.65 -6.90 1.13
CA ASN A 85 -18.82 -6.29 1.76
C ASN A 85 -18.44 -5.35 2.92
N TYR A 86 -17.31 -4.64 2.81
CA TYR A 86 -16.77 -3.74 3.83
C TYR A 86 -16.52 -4.39 5.19
N ARG A 87 -16.35 -5.72 5.25
CA ARG A 87 -16.00 -6.43 6.47
C ARG A 87 -14.49 -6.63 6.52
N SER A 88 -13.85 -6.26 7.62
CA SER A 88 -12.44 -6.55 7.81
C SER A 88 -12.23 -8.05 7.94
N SER A 89 -11.48 -8.61 7.00
CA SER A 89 -11.04 -10.00 7.05
C SER A 89 -9.80 -10.08 7.94
N LEU A 90 -9.93 -10.63 9.15
CA LEU A 90 -8.84 -10.97 10.09
C LEU A 90 -7.92 -9.81 10.58
N PRO A 91 -7.59 -9.78 11.89
CA PRO A 91 -6.68 -8.76 12.46
C PRO A 91 -5.26 -8.74 11.86
N THR A 92 -4.85 -9.83 11.21
CA THR A 92 -3.51 -10.00 10.62
C THR A 92 -3.37 -9.41 9.22
N ILE A 93 -4.47 -9.04 8.55
CA ILE A 93 -4.38 -8.49 7.20
C ILE A 93 -3.68 -7.13 7.21
N PHE A 94 -2.70 -7.01 6.30
CA PHE A 94 -1.85 -5.84 6.15
C PHE A 94 -1.50 -5.58 4.68
N GLY A 95 -2.45 -5.84 3.78
CA GLY A 95 -2.33 -5.65 2.33
C GLY A 95 -3.08 -4.44 1.79
N GLY A 96 -3.16 -4.31 0.47
CA GLY A 96 -3.90 -3.25 -0.20
C GLY A 96 -3.19 -1.89 -0.14
N ALA A 97 -3.42 -1.14 0.94
CA ALA A 97 -2.82 0.16 1.19
C ALA A 97 -2.26 0.25 2.64
N VAL A 98 -0.96 0.50 2.76
CA VAL A 98 -0.26 0.60 4.06
C VAL A 98 0.69 1.80 4.11
N ALA A 99 0.87 2.37 5.31
CA ALA A 99 1.74 3.52 5.54
C ALA A 99 2.87 3.21 6.51
N PHE A 100 4.07 3.66 6.17
CA PHE A 100 5.27 3.57 7.00
C PHE A 100 6.04 4.89 6.98
N THR A 101 6.55 5.30 8.13
CA THR A 101 7.66 6.25 8.16
C THR A 101 8.89 5.60 7.54
N LYS A 102 9.81 6.41 7.01
CA LYS A 102 11.11 5.94 6.51
C LYS A 102 11.79 4.98 7.49
N LYS A 103 11.86 5.40 8.77
CA LYS A 103 12.50 4.67 9.85
C LYS A 103 11.82 3.33 10.14
N GLN A 104 10.48 3.29 10.16
CA GLN A 104 9.76 2.03 10.37
C GLN A 104 10.03 1.05 9.22
N PHE A 105 9.96 1.52 7.97
CA PHE A 105 10.15 0.65 6.80
C PHE A 105 11.58 0.09 6.73
N GLU A 106 12.58 0.93 6.99
CA GLU A 106 13.98 0.51 7.07
C GLU A 106 14.20 -0.48 8.23
N LYS A 107 13.58 -0.24 9.40
CA LYS A 107 13.72 -1.12 10.56
C LYS A 107 13.14 -2.52 10.32
N VAL A 108 12.03 -2.63 9.59
CA VAL A 108 11.42 -3.94 9.26
C VAL A 108 12.11 -4.65 8.08
N GLY A 109 13.07 -3.98 7.42
CA GLY A 109 13.78 -4.54 6.27
C GLY A 109 12.96 -4.56 4.98
N GLY A 110 11.94 -3.69 4.87
CA GLY A 110 11.04 -3.63 3.70
C GLY A 110 10.18 -4.88 3.48
N PHE A 111 9.64 -5.03 2.28
CA PHE A 111 8.92 -6.24 1.87
C PHE A 111 9.89 -7.37 1.51
N SER A 112 9.45 -8.64 1.53
CA SER A 112 10.21 -9.75 0.97
C SER A 112 10.18 -9.76 -0.57
N ASN A 113 11.35 -9.87 -1.20
CA ASN A 113 11.46 -9.95 -2.67
C ASN A 113 11.16 -11.35 -3.24
N MET A 114 10.84 -12.34 -2.39
CA MET A 114 10.73 -13.74 -2.81
C MET A 114 9.36 -14.13 -3.37
N TYR A 115 8.37 -13.23 -3.31
CA TYR A 115 6.99 -13.49 -3.70
C TYR A 115 6.73 -13.08 -5.15
N PHE A 116 6.83 -14.05 -6.05
CA PHE A 116 6.43 -13.91 -7.45
C PHE A 116 5.04 -14.51 -7.65
N GLY A 117 4.14 -13.77 -8.29
CA GLY A 117 2.73 -14.14 -8.42
C GLY A 117 1.89 -13.68 -7.22
N TRP A 118 0.75 -14.35 -6.99
CA TRP A 118 -0.24 -13.93 -5.98
C TRP A 118 0.05 -14.46 -4.57
N GLY A 119 0.18 -13.54 -3.63
CA GLY A 119 -0.09 -13.75 -2.21
C GLY A 119 1.12 -14.07 -1.32
N GLY A 120 0.93 -13.83 -0.03
CA GLY A 120 1.88 -14.14 1.05
C GLY A 120 2.86 -13.01 1.38
N GLU A 121 3.04 -12.02 0.51
CA GLU A 121 3.98 -10.92 0.73
C GLU A 121 3.47 -9.94 1.80
N ASP A 122 2.16 -9.70 1.84
CA ASP A 122 1.53 -8.83 2.84
C ASP A 122 1.52 -9.49 4.24
N ASP A 123 1.37 -10.82 4.29
CA ASP A 123 1.43 -11.61 5.53
C ASP A 123 2.86 -11.65 6.09
N ASP A 124 3.86 -11.82 5.23
CA ASP A 124 5.28 -11.72 5.60
C ASP A 124 5.62 -10.32 6.12
N LEU A 125 5.14 -9.26 5.46
CA LEU A 125 5.31 -7.90 5.96
C LEU A 125 4.67 -7.71 7.34
N TYR A 126 3.45 -8.22 7.56
CA TYR A 126 2.82 -8.18 8.87
C TYR A 126 3.66 -8.89 9.93
N ALA A 127 4.20 -10.07 9.62
CA ALA A 127 5.07 -10.81 10.54
C ALA A 127 6.34 -10.01 10.90
N ARG A 128 6.97 -9.32 9.93
CA ARG A 128 8.12 -8.44 10.17
C ARG A 128 7.78 -7.25 11.08
N VAL A 129 6.62 -6.63 10.85
CA VAL A 129 6.13 -5.52 11.69
C VAL A 129 6.04 -5.97 13.16
N VAL A 130 5.40 -7.11 13.40
CA VAL A 130 5.25 -7.67 14.75
C VAL A 130 6.60 -8.07 15.34
N TYR A 131 7.47 -8.72 14.56
CA TYR A 131 8.82 -9.12 14.99
C TYR A 131 9.66 -7.93 15.48
N HIS A 132 9.50 -6.75 14.87
CA HIS A 132 10.21 -5.53 15.26
C HIS A 132 9.50 -4.69 16.33
N ASN A 133 8.57 -5.29 17.06
CA ASN A 133 7.79 -4.71 18.16
C ASN A 133 6.93 -3.50 17.74
N TYR A 134 6.46 -3.50 16.50
CA TYR A 134 5.42 -2.58 16.06
C TYR A 134 4.05 -3.25 16.14
N SER A 135 3.02 -2.43 16.38
CA SER A 135 1.63 -2.81 16.19
C SER A 135 1.10 -2.19 14.91
N VAL A 136 0.00 -2.70 14.38
CA VAL A 136 -0.66 -2.11 13.21
C VAL A 136 -1.78 -1.19 13.65
N MET A 137 -1.68 0.09 13.31
CA MET A 137 -2.72 1.08 13.53
C MET A 137 -3.77 1.02 12.42
N ARG A 138 -5.04 1.07 12.80
CA ARG A 138 -6.19 1.06 11.88
C ARG A 138 -7.19 2.12 12.30
N TYR A 139 -7.79 2.79 11.32
CA TYR A 139 -9.03 3.51 11.58
C TYR A 139 -10.21 2.51 11.67
N PRO A 140 -11.32 2.89 12.32
CA PRO A 140 -12.56 2.12 12.28
C PRO A 140 -13.03 1.83 10.85
N GLU A 141 -13.76 0.73 10.67
CA GLU A 141 -14.23 0.26 9.35
C GLU A 141 -15.09 1.30 8.62
N GLU A 142 -15.82 2.13 9.34
CA GLU A 142 -16.64 3.22 8.80
C GLU A 142 -15.83 4.38 8.20
N ILE A 143 -14.56 4.52 8.58
CA ILE A 143 -13.64 5.53 8.03
C ILE A 143 -12.71 4.90 7.00
N ALA A 144 -12.20 3.69 7.26
CA ALA A 144 -11.21 3.03 6.41
C ALA A 144 -11.84 2.23 5.25
N ARG A 145 -12.87 2.78 4.61
CA ARG A 145 -13.56 2.16 3.47
C ARG A 145 -12.85 2.41 2.15
N TYR A 146 -12.82 1.37 1.33
CA TYR A 146 -12.25 1.38 -0.01
C TYR A 146 -13.18 0.74 -1.02
N ARG A 147 -13.20 1.32 -2.20
CA ARG A 147 -13.78 0.74 -3.40
C ARG A 147 -12.71 0.06 -4.23
N MET A 148 -12.93 -1.18 -4.64
CA MET A 148 -12.08 -1.87 -5.61
C MET A 148 -12.57 -1.63 -7.04
N ILE A 149 -11.67 -1.15 -7.90
CA ILE A 149 -11.90 -1.06 -9.34
C ILE A 149 -11.94 -2.48 -9.92
N ILE A 150 -13.02 -2.81 -10.63
CA ILE A 150 -13.20 -4.14 -11.22
C ILE A 150 -12.27 -4.30 -12.43
N HIS A 151 -11.47 -5.36 -12.46
CA HIS A 151 -10.63 -5.73 -13.61
C HIS A 151 -10.60 -7.24 -13.87
N LYS A 152 -10.21 -7.64 -15.08
CA LYS A 152 -10.09 -9.05 -15.50
C LYS A 152 -8.74 -9.61 -15.01
N LYS A 153 -8.77 -10.78 -14.37
CA LYS A 153 -7.59 -11.49 -13.87
C LYS A 153 -6.72 -11.97 -15.03
N ASP A 154 -5.41 -11.87 -14.91
CA ASP A 154 -4.49 -12.55 -15.82
C ASP A 154 -4.35 -14.02 -15.38
N PRO A 155 -4.77 -14.97 -16.22
CA PRO A 155 -4.66 -16.40 -15.93
C PRO A 155 -3.22 -16.89 -15.78
N SER A 156 -2.23 -16.15 -16.31
CA SER A 156 -0.80 -16.54 -16.31
C SER A 156 -0.19 -16.53 -14.90
N ASN A 157 -0.70 -15.71 -13.99
CA ASN A 157 -0.16 -15.52 -12.63
C ASN A 157 -0.74 -16.49 -11.58
N ARG A 158 -1.16 -17.72 -11.93
CA ARG A 158 -1.91 -18.61 -11.01
C ARG A 158 -1.09 -19.17 -9.83
N SER A 159 -1.32 -18.61 -8.65
CA SER A 159 -1.61 -19.31 -7.39
C SER A 159 -2.83 -18.66 -6.75
N ILE A 160 -3.65 -19.46 -6.06
CA ILE A 160 -5.02 -19.12 -5.66
C ILE A 160 -5.00 -17.96 -4.65
N LEU A 161 -5.27 -16.72 -5.09
CA LEU A 161 -6.04 -15.62 -4.47
C LEU A 161 -5.62 -14.23 -5.06
N ASN A 162 -6.44 -13.73 -6.01
CA ASN A 162 -6.65 -12.33 -6.47
C ASN A 162 -5.49 -11.30 -6.64
N GLY A 163 -5.22 -10.88 -7.90
CA GLY A 163 -5.46 -9.49 -8.41
C GLY A 163 -4.29 -8.66 -8.98
N MET A 164 -4.06 -8.59 -10.31
CA MET A 164 -2.98 -7.77 -10.95
C MET A 164 -2.92 -6.32 -10.42
N SER A 165 -1.88 -6.02 -9.64
CA SER A 165 -1.63 -4.71 -9.06
C SER A 165 -0.53 -4.02 -9.86
N PHE A 166 -0.71 -2.77 -10.30
CA PHE A 166 0.47 -1.91 -10.43
C PHE A 166 0.76 -1.38 -9.02
N PRO A 167 1.96 -1.59 -8.46
CA PRO A 167 2.30 -1.05 -7.16
C PRO A 167 2.53 0.45 -7.32
N ILE A 168 1.77 1.21 -6.54
CA ILE A 168 1.90 2.65 -6.47
C ILE A 168 2.52 2.98 -5.13
N LEU A 169 3.51 3.86 -5.19
CA LEU A 169 4.11 4.44 -4.02
C LEU A 169 3.71 5.92 -3.97
N ILE A 170 2.90 6.29 -2.98
CA ILE A 170 2.53 7.68 -2.73
C ILE A 170 3.41 8.18 -1.60
N LEU A 171 4.19 9.21 -1.88
CA LEU A 171 5.20 9.72 -0.96
C LEU A 171 4.89 11.11 -0.51
N LYS A 172 5.18 11.40 0.75
CA LYS A 172 4.93 12.69 1.36
C LYS A 172 6.24 13.32 1.83
N ASN A 173 6.35 14.63 1.62
CA ASN A 173 7.34 15.48 2.28
C ASN A 173 6.63 16.30 3.36
N SER A 174 7.11 16.27 4.59
CA SER A 174 6.73 17.25 5.60
C SER A 174 7.67 18.46 5.51
N PHE A 175 7.35 19.42 4.64
CA PHE A 175 7.82 20.80 4.80
C PHE A 175 6.60 21.68 5.02
N LEU A 176 6.26 21.80 6.31
CA LEU A 176 5.53 22.83 7.06
C LEU A 176 4.87 22.17 8.27
#